data_AF-V5GE89-F1
#
_entry.id   AF-V5GE89-F1
#
_cell.length_a   1.000
_cell.length_b   1.000
_cell.length_c   1.000
_cell.angle_alpha   90.00
_cell.angle_beta   90.00
_cell.angle_gamma   90.00
#
_symmetry.space_group_name_H-M   'P 1'
#
loop_
_entity.id
_entity.type
_entity.pdbx_description
1 polymer ?
#
loop_
_entity_poly.entity_id
_entity_poly.type
_entity_poly.pdbx_seq_one_letter_code
_entity_poly.pdbx_strand_id
1 'polypeptide(L)'
;ENAEENNRLYKYVRDSNKGDLFWTSGSKLLDGKHWIWMSKGQPIEYTNWAPGNPDSQTEHCIAAFHSKNVGLTWTDRDCLVQLGFICERRVPANDTPEANTEVTHWKSIYENPFMSANVPLFHLHNKSYFLGRYFKATFQEALQICKMMHMDLVSVTSKEENDRIYKYIRDTNGGDIFWTSG
;
A
#
# COMPACT_ATOMS: atom_id res chain seq x y z
N GLU A 1 13.02 35.16 -5.00
CA GLU A 1 12.40 34.15 -4.11
C GLU A 1 12.53 34.62 -2.68
N ASN A 2 11.41 34.75 -1.98
CA ASN A 2 11.37 35.30 -0.63
C ASN A 2 11.55 34.18 0.42
N ALA A 3 12.22 34.48 1.54
CA ALA A 3 12.42 33.53 2.65
C ALA A 3 11.09 32.95 3.19
N GLU A 4 10.00 33.70 3.06
CA GLU A 4 8.65 33.26 3.43
C GLU A 4 8.09 32.19 2.48
N GLU A 5 8.34 32.31 1.18
CA GLU A 5 7.94 31.30 0.18
C GLU A 5 8.72 30.00 0.40
N ASN A 6 10.03 30.12 0.64
CA ASN A 6 10.87 28.96 0.91
C ASN A 6 10.45 28.26 2.22
N ASN A 7 10.07 29.00 3.26
CA ASN A 7 9.59 28.42 4.52
C ASN A 7 8.22 27.74 4.38
N ARG A 8 7.31 28.28 3.55
CA ARG A 8 6.03 27.62 3.20
C ARG A 8 6.28 26.32 2.43
N LEU A 9 7.23 26.34 1.49
CA LEU A 9 7.62 25.15 0.74
C LEU A 9 8.26 24.10 1.64
N TYR A 10 9.19 24.49 2.53
CA TYR A 10 9.77 23.59 3.53
C TYR A 10 8.71 23.00 4.46
N LYS A 11 7.74 23.81 4.92
CA LYS A 11 6.63 23.33 5.74
C LYS A 11 5.77 22.33 4.97
N TYR A 12 5.43 22.62 3.72
CA TYR A 12 4.66 21.72 2.85
C TYR A 12 5.40 20.41 2.60
N VAL A 13 6.69 20.45 2.26
CA VAL A 13 7.54 19.27 2.05
C VAL A 13 7.69 18.46 3.34
N ARG A 14 7.85 19.13 4.49
CA ARG A 14 7.95 18.49 5.81
C ARG A 14 6.62 17.84 6.23
N ASP A 15 5.50 18.52 6.01
CA ASP A 15 4.17 18.01 6.35
C ASP A 15 3.74 16.90 5.37
N SER A 16 4.21 16.93 4.12
CA SER A 16 4.12 15.81 3.16
C SER A 16 5.02 14.64 3.56
N ASN A 17 6.13 14.92 4.26
CA ASN A 17 7.03 13.92 4.85
C ASN A 17 6.51 13.33 6.18
N LYS A 18 5.34 13.76 6.70
CA LYS A 18 4.70 13.12 7.86
C LYS A 18 4.02 11.82 7.43
N GLY A 19 4.85 10.83 7.08
CA GLY A 19 4.49 9.43 6.89
C GLY A 19 3.23 9.15 6.07
N ASP A 20 3.40 8.65 4.85
CA ASP A 20 2.26 8.22 4.07
C ASP A 20 1.51 7.08 4.78
N LEU A 21 0.18 7.26 4.88
CA LEU A 21 -0.76 6.26 5.35
C LEU A 21 -1.34 5.50 4.17
N PHE A 22 -1.37 4.18 4.28
CA PHE A 22 -1.87 3.30 3.23
C PHE A 22 -2.92 2.34 3.74
N TRP A 23 -4.06 2.26 3.06
CA TRP A 23 -5.03 1.21 3.34
C TRP A 23 -4.45 -0.17 3.11
N THR A 24 -4.72 -1.04 4.08
CA THR A 24 -4.57 -2.49 4.01
C THR A 24 -5.96 -3.12 3.96
N SER A 25 -6.08 -4.43 3.74
CA SER A 25 -7.39 -5.12 3.77
C SER A 25 -7.91 -5.42 5.17
N GLY A 26 -7.21 -4.98 6.22
CA GLY A 26 -7.57 -5.24 7.60
C GLY A 26 -8.78 -4.43 8.00
N SER A 27 -9.83 -5.08 8.51
CA SER A 27 -11.00 -4.39 9.06
C SER A 27 -11.71 -5.21 10.12
N LYS A 28 -12.50 -4.55 10.95
CA LYS A 28 -13.48 -5.17 11.87
C LYS A 28 -14.93 -4.85 11.48
N LEU A 29 -15.17 -4.48 10.22
CA LEU A 29 -16.48 -4.04 9.73
C LEU A 29 -17.59 -5.11 9.82
N LEU A 30 -17.23 -6.40 9.89
CA LEU A 30 -18.22 -7.48 9.94
C LEU A 30 -19.00 -7.52 11.26
N ASP A 31 -18.33 -7.31 12.39
CA ASP A 31 -18.94 -7.45 13.72
C ASP A 31 -18.52 -6.38 14.74
N GLY A 32 -17.67 -5.44 14.32
CA GLY A 32 -17.12 -4.37 15.16
C GLY A 32 -16.10 -4.84 16.20
N LYS A 33 -15.73 -6.13 16.23
CA LYS A 33 -14.96 -6.74 17.32
C LYS A 33 -13.69 -7.42 16.84
N HIS A 34 -13.77 -8.23 15.78
CA HIS A 34 -12.64 -9.05 15.34
C HIS A 34 -12.01 -8.46 14.08
N TRP A 35 -10.69 -8.29 14.11
CA TRP A 35 -9.93 -7.88 12.94
C TRP A 35 -9.75 -9.05 11.98
N ILE A 36 -10.10 -8.83 10.72
CA ILE A 36 -9.95 -9.80 9.64
C ILE A 36 -9.27 -9.16 8.43
N TRP A 37 -8.52 -9.96 7.67
CA TRP A 37 -8.04 -9.60 6.35
C TRP A 37 -9.17 -9.81 5.33
N MET A 38 -9.85 -8.74 4.92
CA MET A 38 -11.00 -8.80 4.00
C MET A 38 -10.65 -9.46 2.67
N SER A 39 -9.41 -9.34 2.19
CA SER A 39 -8.95 -9.98 0.96
C SER A 39 -8.83 -11.51 1.07
N LYS A 40 -8.63 -12.03 2.29
CA LYS A 40 -8.47 -13.47 2.57
C LYS A 40 -9.68 -14.09 3.27
N GLY A 41 -10.55 -13.29 3.88
CA GLY A 41 -11.64 -13.77 4.72
C GLY A 41 -11.14 -14.50 5.99
N GLN A 42 -9.94 -14.15 6.47
CA GLN A 42 -9.28 -14.83 7.59
C GLN A 42 -9.00 -13.87 8.76
N PRO A 43 -9.05 -14.34 10.00
CA PRO A 43 -8.62 -13.56 11.17
C PRO A 43 -7.17 -13.08 11.06
N ILE A 44 -6.87 -11.94 11.66
CA ILE A 44 -5.50 -11.42 11.75
C ILE A 44 -4.75 -12.16 12.87
N GLU A 45 -3.69 -12.90 12.50
CA GLU A 45 -2.80 -13.59 13.45
C GLU A 45 -1.52 -12.80 13.76
N TYR A 46 -0.92 -12.18 12.74
CA TYR A 46 0.24 -11.30 12.89
C TYR A 46 -0.22 -9.86 13.08
N THR A 47 0.37 -9.12 14.02
CA THR A 47 0.06 -7.70 14.25
C THR A 47 1.31 -6.85 14.35
N ASN A 48 1.25 -5.63 13.82
CA ASN A 48 2.31 -4.63 13.99
C ASN A 48 1.75 -3.24 14.33
N TRP A 49 0.85 -3.18 15.31
CA TRP A 49 0.22 -1.94 15.75
C TRP A 49 1.24 -0.89 16.21
N ALA A 50 0.97 0.37 15.88
CA ALA A 50 1.68 1.50 16.44
C ALA A 50 1.40 1.58 17.96
N PRO A 51 2.32 2.12 18.77
CA PRO A 51 2.07 2.32 20.19
C PRO A 51 0.75 3.07 20.44
N GLY A 52 -0.10 2.52 21.32
CA GLY A 52 -1.41 3.06 21.63
C GLY A 52 -2.54 2.63 20.69
N ASN A 53 -2.26 1.90 19.60
CA ASN A 53 -3.28 1.41 18.67
C ASN A 53 -3.61 -0.08 18.89
N PRO A 54 -4.83 -0.54 18.55
CA PRO A 54 -5.95 0.28 18.09
C PRO A 54 -6.49 1.17 19.22
N ASP A 55 -6.77 2.44 18.92
CA ASP A 55 -7.14 3.44 19.95
C ASP A 55 -8.65 3.75 19.97
N SER A 56 -9.38 3.29 18.95
CA SER A 56 -10.78 3.68 18.75
C SER A 56 -11.73 2.49 18.57
N GLN A 57 -12.90 2.63 19.18
CA GLN A 57 -14.01 1.68 18.98
C GLN A 57 -14.83 1.98 17.72
N THR A 58 -14.70 3.19 17.15
CA THR A 58 -15.45 3.63 15.97
C THR A 58 -14.64 3.55 14.67
N GLU A 59 -13.32 3.44 14.77
CA GLU A 59 -12.43 3.27 13.61
C GLU A 59 -12.26 1.78 13.29
N HIS A 60 -12.72 1.38 12.11
CA HIS A 60 -12.92 -0.04 11.77
C HIS A 60 -12.01 -0.55 10.67
N CYS A 61 -11.11 0.29 10.14
CA CYS A 61 -10.23 -0.05 9.02
C CYS A 61 -8.76 0.17 9.37
N ILE A 62 -7.89 -0.74 8.92
CA ILE A 62 -6.45 -0.70 9.21
C ILE A 62 -5.70 0.05 8.10
N ALA A 63 -5.01 1.12 8.50
CA ALA A 63 -4.01 1.79 7.68
C ALA A 63 -2.60 1.44 8.16
N ALA A 64 -1.70 1.19 7.22
CA ALA A 64 -0.27 1.08 7.46
C ALA A 64 0.37 2.47 7.43
N PHE A 65 1.07 2.82 8.49
CA PHE A 65 1.79 4.08 8.68
C PHE A 65 3.29 3.86 8.48
N HIS A 66 3.84 4.54 7.48
CA HIS A 66 5.28 4.52 7.22
C HIS A 66 6.00 5.60 8.06
N SER A 67 6.91 5.18 8.94
CA SER A 67 7.75 6.09 9.73
C SER A 67 9.23 5.74 9.61
N LYS A 68 10.06 6.72 9.22
CA LYS A 68 11.51 6.55 8.93
C LYS A 68 12.29 5.89 10.07
N ASN A 69 11.89 6.11 11.33
CA ASN A 69 12.61 5.62 12.51
C ASN A 69 11.94 4.43 13.21
N VAL A 70 10.71 4.07 12.80
CA VAL A 70 9.90 3.05 13.49
C VAL A 70 9.60 1.85 12.58
N GLY A 71 9.60 2.03 11.26
CA GLY A 71 9.18 1.01 10.31
C GLY A 71 7.76 1.26 9.80
N LEU A 72 7.13 0.20 9.30
CA LEU A 72 5.72 0.20 8.89
C LEU A 72 4.86 -0.35 10.02
N THR A 73 4.18 0.52 10.75
CA THR A 73 3.27 0.15 11.85
C THR A 73 1.81 0.35 11.44
N TRP A 74 0.87 -0.19 12.20
CA TRP A 74 -0.56 -0.14 11.84
C TRP A 74 -1.33 0.76 12.78
N THR A 75 -2.37 1.38 12.25
CA THR A 75 -3.27 2.26 12.98
C THR A 75 -4.69 2.03 12.47
N ASP A 76 -5.66 2.02 13.38
CA ASP A 76 -7.07 2.05 12.99
C ASP A 76 -7.44 3.45 12.52
N ARG A 77 -8.33 3.52 11.52
CA ARG A 77 -8.82 4.76 10.94
C ARG A 77 -10.29 4.64 10.57
N ASP A 78 -10.98 5.78 10.57
CA ASP A 78 -12.28 5.91 9.91
C ASP A 78 -12.14 5.51 8.44
N CYS A 79 -12.90 4.49 8.05
CA CYS A 79 -12.91 3.88 6.72
C CYS A 79 -13.25 4.87 5.59
N LEU A 80 -13.89 6.00 5.92
CA LEU A 80 -14.26 7.04 4.97
C LEU A 80 -13.13 8.05 4.69
N VAL A 81 -12.01 7.97 5.40
CA VAL A 81 -10.85 8.81 5.12
C VAL A 81 -10.22 8.41 3.80
N GLN A 82 -9.83 9.40 3.00
CA GLN A 82 -9.10 9.16 1.76
C GLN A 82 -7.60 9.01 2.03
N LEU A 83 -7.07 7.81 1.84
CA LEU A 83 -5.64 7.48 2.02
C LEU A 83 -5.08 6.88 0.74
N GLY A 84 -3.75 6.77 0.67
CA GLY A 84 -3.14 5.87 -0.31
C GLY A 84 -3.51 4.43 0.00
N PHE A 85 -3.17 3.49 -0.86
CA PHE A 85 -3.47 2.07 -0.62
C PHE A 85 -2.43 1.16 -1.27
N ILE A 86 -2.34 -0.07 -0.75
CA ILE A 86 -1.42 -1.08 -1.26
C ILE A 86 -2.23 -2.25 -1.78
N CYS A 87 -2.11 -2.55 -3.07
CA CYS A 87 -2.65 -3.79 -3.62
C CYS A 87 -1.59 -4.88 -3.62
N GLU A 88 -2.00 -6.13 -3.48
CA GLU A 88 -1.20 -7.33 -3.63
C GLU A 88 -1.85 -8.31 -4.61
N ARG A 89 -1.05 -9.15 -5.28
CA ARG A 89 -1.53 -10.31 -6.05
C ARG A 89 -0.53 -11.43 -5.90
N ARG A 90 -1.01 -12.67 -5.75
CA ARG A 90 -0.14 -13.85 -5.83
C ARG A 90 0.26 -14.10 -7.28
N VAL A 91 1.55 -14.30 -7.50
CA VAL A 91 2.13 -14.75 -8.77
C VAL A 91 2.17 -16.28 -8.72
N PRO A 92 1.49 -16.98 -9.64
CA PRO A 92 1.60 -18.43 -9.74
C PRO A 92 3.06 -18.87 -9.88
N ALA A 93 3.45 -20.00 -9.29
CA ALA A 93 4.82 -20.52 -9.37
C ALA A 93 5.31 -20.68 -10.83
N ASN A 94 4.37 -20.91 -11.76
CA ASN A 94 4.65 -21.04 -13.18
C ASN A 94 5.09 -19.75 -13.87
N ASP A 95 4.87 -18.59 -13.24
CA ASP A 95 5.25 -17.27 -13.73
C ASP A 95 6.46 -16.69 -12.96
N THR A 96 7.14 -17.52 -12.14
CA THR A 96 8.42 -17.11 -11.56
C THR A 96 9.48 -17.07 -12.67
N PRO A 97 10.41 -16.09 -12.68
CA PRO A 97 11.42 -15.95 -13.74
C PRO A 97 12.32 -17.17 -13.92
N GLU A 98 12.30 -18.12 -12.98
CA GLU A 98 13.18 -19.28 -12.94
C GLU A 98 12.52 -20.59 -13.41
N ALA A 99 11.18 -20.66 -13.59
CA ALA A 99 10.51 -21.96 -13.67
C ALA A 99 9.78 -22.34 -14.96
N ASN A 100 9.51 -21.49 -15.95
CA ASN A 100 8.89 -21.98 -17.20
C ASN A 100 9.29 -21.23 -18.47
N THR A 101 9.88 -21.98 -19.40
CA THR A 101 10.26 -21.59 -20.75
C THR A 101 9.11 -21.60 -21.77
N GLU A 102 7.85 -21.80 -21.38
CA GLU A 102 6.71 -21.83 -22.34
C GLU A 102 5.38 -21.34 -21.74
N VAL A 103 5.25 -20.05 -21.45
CA VAL A 103 3.93 -19.39 -21.37
C VAL A 103 3.97 -18.13 -22.23
N THR A 104 3.78 -18.31 -23.53
CA THR A 104 3.82 -17.25 -24.56
C THR A 104 2.59 -16.33 -24.57
N HIS A 105 1.73 -16.34 -23.56
CA HIS A 105 0.44 -15.62 -23.62
C HIS A 105 0.17 -14.62 -22.49
N TRP A 106 1.08 -14.42 -21.53
CA TRP A 106 0.91 -13.32 -20.55
C TRP A 106 1.40 -11.98 -21.10
N LYS A 107 2.38 -11.97 -22.01
CA LYS A 107 2.88 -10.74 -22.66
C LYS A 107 1.79 -10.01 -23.45
N SER A 108 0.92 -10.73 -24.16
CA SER A 108 -0.17 -10.15 -24.94
C SER A 108 -1.23 -9.44 -24.10
N ILE A 109 -1.39 -9.82 -22.82
CA ILE A 109 -2.31 -9.17 -21.88
C ILE A 109 -1.76 -7.80 -21.46
N TYR A 110 -0.43 -7.66 -21.33
CA TYR A 110 0.24 -6.41 -20.96
C TYR A 110 0.59 -5.51 -22.16
N GLU A 111 0.63 -6.06 -23.37
CA GLU A 111 0.89 -5.32 -24.62
C GLU A 111 -0.35 -4.62 -25.19
N ASN A 112 -1.54 -4.82 -24.61
CA ASN A 112 -2.75 -4.10 -25.03
C ASN A 112 -2.75 -2.65 -24.50
N PRO A 113 -2.61 -1.63 -25.38
CA PRO A 113 -2.52 -0.22 -24.97
C PRO A 113 -3.82 0.33 -24.35
N PHE A 114 -4.95 -0.37 -24.51
CA PHE A 114 -6.24 0.00 -23.91
C PHE A 114 -6.47 -0.62 -22.52
N MET A 115 -5.60 -1.51 -22.04
CA MET A 115 -5.75 -2.21 -20.76
C MET A 115 -4.51 -2.14 -19.84
N SER A 116 -3.40 -1.53 -20.25
CA SER A 116 -2.19 -1.46 -19.42
C SER A 116 -1.51 -0.10 -19.55
N ALA A 117 -1.82 0.81 -18.62
CA ALA A 117 -0.82 1.80 -18.25
C ALA A 117 0.30 1.04 -17.50
N ASN A 118 1.56 1.38 -17.73
CA ASN A 118 2.71 0.79 -17.03
C ASN A 118 2.55 0.98 -15.51
N VAL A 119 1.89 0.02 -14.84
CA VAL A 119 1.70 0.05 -13.39
C VAL A 119 3.01 -0.40 -12.75
N PRO A 120 3.72 0.45 -11.99
CA PRO A 120 4.93 0.04 -11.32
C PRO A 120 4.59 -1.00 -10.24
N LEU A 121 4.95 -2.26 -10.50
CA LEU A 121 4.77 -3.37 -9.57
C LEU A 121 6.08 -3.70 -8.86
N PHE A 122 5.98 -4.02 -7.58
CA PHE A 122 7.07 -4.61 -6.79
C PHE A 122 6.83 -6.09 -6.59
N HIS A 123 7.78 -6.91 -7.03
CA HIS A 123 7.70 -8.35 -6.90
C HIS A 123 8.48 -8.83 -5.69
N LEU A 124 7.85 -9.68 -4.89
CA LEU A 124 8.42 -10.28 -3.69
C LEU A 124 8.01 -11.73 -3.60
N HIS A 125 8.97 -12.65 -3.74
CA HIS A 125 8.69 -14.09 -3.77
C HIS A 125 7.57 -14.39 -4.78
N ASN A 126 6.45 -14.95 -4.32
CA ASN A 126 5.26 -15.25 -5.11
C ASN A 126 4.17 -14.17 -5.00
N LYS A 127 4.51 -12.92 -4.72
CA LYS A 127 3.57 -11.80 -4.63
C LYS A 127 4.05 -10.59 -5.42
N SER A 128 3.10 -9.85 -5.97
CA SER A 128 3.31 -8.54 -6.60
C SER A 128 2.52 -7.49 -5.85
N TYR A 129 3.09 -6.30 -5.67
CA TYR A 129 2.46 -5.19 -4.97
C TYR A 129 2.37 -3.95 -5.85
N PHE A 130 1.30 -3.19 -5.68
CA PHE A 130 1.11 -1.88 -6.27
C PHE A 130 0.88 -0.85 -5.17
N LEU A 131 1.52 0.32 -5.27
CA LEU A 131 1.34 1.44 -4.35
C LEU A 131 0.54 2.57 -5.02
N GLY A 132 -0.73 2.69 -4.64
CA GLY A 132 -1.60 3.81 -5.01
C GLY A 132 -1.31 5.04 -4.13
N ARG A 133 -0.26 5.80 -4.46
CA ARG A 133 0.16 6.99 -3.68
C ARG A 133 -0.47 8.29 -4.15
N TYR A 134 -0.65 8.44 -5.46
CA TYR A 134 -1.04 9.72 -6.08
C TYR A 134 -2.53 10.00 -5.99
N PHE A 135 -3.35 8.96 -6.00
CA PHE A 135 -4.79 9.06 -5.89
C PHE A 135 -5.22 8.38 -4.60
N LYS A 136 -5.91 9.15 -3.75
CA LYS A 136 -6.38 8.70 -2.47
C LYS A 136 -7.80 8.17 -2.59
N ALA A 137 -8.11 7.17 -1.79
CA ALA A 137 -9.39 6.47 -1.82
C ALA A 137 -9.84 6.18 -0.40
N THR A 138 -11.16 6.11 -0.19
CA THR A 138 -11.74 5.47 0.99
C THR A 138 -11.39 3.99 1.03
N PHE A 139 -11.59 3.33 2.17
CA PHE A 139 -11.28 1.91 2.30
C PHE A 139 -12.05 1.04 1.29
N GLN A 140 -13.34 1.31 1.08
CA GLN A 140 -14.17 0.58 0.13
C GLN A 140 -13.76 0.83 -1.32
N GLU A 141 -13.44 2.08 -1.66
CA GLU A 141 -12.92 2.42 -2.98
C GLU A 141 -11.56 1.74 -3.24
N ALA A 142 -10.66 1.72 -2.26
CA ALA A 142 -9.36 1.04 -2.39
C ALA A 142 -9.52 -0.46 -2.62
N LEU A 143 -10.45 -1.12 -1.91
CA LEU A 143 -10.82 -2.52 -2.18
C LEU A 143 -11.26 -2.71 -3.63
N GLN A 144 -12.18 -1.87 -4.13
CA GLN A 144 -12.70 -1.97 -5.49
C GLN A 144 -11.60 -1.71 -6.53
N ILE A 145 -10.75 -0.72 -6.32
CA ILE A 145 -9.65 -0.38 -7.22
C ILE A 145 -8.68 -1.55 -7.35
N CYS A 146 -8.24 -2.14 -6.23
CA CYS A 146 -7.37 -3.31 -6.31
C CYS A 146 -8.04 -4.45 -7.07
N LYS A 147 -9.33 -4.71 -6.83
CA LYS A 147 -10.09 -5.74 -7.54
C LYS A 147 -10.21 -5.48 -9.04
N MET A 148 -10.44 -4.23 -9.45
CA MET A 148 -10.48 -3.84 -10.87
C MET A 148 -9.12 -4.04 -11.56
N MET A 149 -8.01 -3.95 -10.82
CA MET A 149 -6.67 -4.25 -11.32
C MET A 149 -6.34 -5.76 -11.28
N HIS A 150 -7.32 -6.63 -11.00
CA HIS A 150 -7.12 -8.06 -10.76
C HIS A 150 -6.14 -8.36 -9.62
N MET A 151 -6.10 -7.47 -8.63
CA MET A 151 -5.33 -7.59 -7.40
C MET A 151 -6.29 -7.58 -6.19
N ASP A 152 -5.72 -7.66 -5.01
CA ASP A 152 -6.41 -7.57 -3.73
C ASP A 152 -5.82 -6.45 -2.90
N LEU A 153 -6.60 -5.85 -2.00
CA LEU A 153 -6.01 -4.95 -1.02
C LEU A 153 -5.10 -5.75 -0.07
N VAL A 154 -3.93 -5.21 0.28
CA VAL A 154 -2.86 -5.99 0.90
C VAL A 154 -3.25 -6.57 2.26
N SER A 155 -2.91 -7.83 2.48
CA SER A 155 -2.91 -8.47 3.79
C SER A 155 -1.47 -8.70 4.25
N VAL A 156 -1.14 -8.27 5.46
CA VAL A 156 0.20 -8.41 6.00
C VAL A 156 0.20 -9.53 7.04
N THR A 157 0.79 -10.66 6.69
CA THR A 157 0.68 -11.91 7.45
C THR A 157 1.96 -12.34 8.15
N SER A 158 3.07 -11.64 7.93
CA SER A 158 4.32 -11.91 8.63
C SER A 158 5.17 -10.66 8.81
N LYS A 159 6.09 -10.72 9.78
CA LYS A 159 7.09 -9.66 10.00
C LYS A 159 7.97 -9.45 8.77
N GLU A 160 8.38 -10.52 8.10
CA GLU A 160 9.20 -10.45 6.89
C GLU A 160 8.50 -9.68 5.77
N GLU A 161 7.21 -9.95 5.56
CA GLU A 161 6.38 -9.24 4.59
C GLU A 161 6.26 -7.75 4.95
N ASN A 162 5.98 -7.44 6.23
CA ASN A 162 5.88 -6.07 6.73
C ASN A 162 7.17 -5.27 6.50
N ASP A 163 8.33 -5.84 6.87
CA ASP A 163 9.64 -5.18 6.75
C ASP A 163 10.02 -4.92 5.29
N ARG A 164 9.62 -5.81 4.37
CA ARG A 164 9.89 -5.66 2.94
C ARG A 164 8.97 -4.63 2.29
N ILE A 165 7.69 -4.60 2.66
CA ILE A 165 6.77 -3.53 2.23
C ILE A 165 7.28 -2.18 2.75
N TYR A 166 7.73 -2.11 4.01
CA TYR A 166 8.37 -0.91 4.56
C TYR A 166 9.54 -0.45 3.71
N LYS A 167 10.47 -1.36 3.40
CA LYS A 167 11.64 -1.05 2.57
C LYS A 167 11.24 -0.57 1.17
N TYR A 168 10.27 -1.21 0.53
CA TYR A 168 9.80 -0.80 -0.79
C TYR A 168 9.14 0.59 -0.77
N ILE A 169 8.27 0.87 0.21
CA ILE A 169 7.70 2.22 0.39
C ILE A 169 8.81 3.24 0.60
N ARG A 170 9.79 2.94 1.47
CA ARG A 170 10.92 3.83 1.75
C ARG A 170 11.78 4.09 0.50
N ASP A 171 12.11 3.05 -0.25
CA ASP A 171 12.99 3.11 -1.42
C ASP A 171 12.29 3.82 -2.59
N THR A 172 10.97 3.64 -2.72
CA THR A 172 10.16 4.36 -3.71
C THR A 172 9.70 5.73 -3.25
N ASN A 173 9.72 6.03 -1.95
CA ASN A 173 9.71 7.38 -1.38
C ASN A 173 11.11 8.01 -1.40
N GLY A 174 12.09 7.35 -2.04
CA GLY A 174 13.50 7.75 -2.10
C GLY A 174 13.74 9.05 -2.84
N GLY A 175 13.57 10.16 -2.12
CA GLY A 175 14.13 11.47 -2.42
C GLY A 175 13.12 12.45 -2.98
N ASP A 176 12.75 13.43 -2.16
CA ASP A 176 12.12 14.71 -2.52
C ASP A 176 13.01 15.55 -3.46
N ILE A 177 13.58 14.94 -4.51
CA ILE A 177 14.32 15.65 -5.55
C ILE A 177 13.29 16.04 -6.60
N PHE A 178 12.77 17.24 -6.43
CA PHE A 178 11.93 17.88 -7.42
C PHE A 178 12.82 18.47 -8.52
N TRP A 179 12.51 18.15 -9.78
CA TRP A 179 13.11 18.85 -10.91
C TRP A 179 12.64 20.31 -10.90
N THR A 180 13.58 21.25 -10.91
CA THR A 180 13.29 22.66 -11.19
C THR A 180 13.46 22.93 -12.69
N SER A 181 12.65 23.83 -13.23
CA SER A 181 12.68 24.23 -14.64
C SER A 181 13.84 25.19 -14.93
N GLY A 182 15.07 24.74 -14.65
CA GLY A 182 16.29 25.47 -15.04
C GLY A 182 16.40 25.62 -16.54
#